data_AF-A0A1W1HBV1-F1
#
_entry.id   AF-A0A1W1HBV1-F1
#
_cell.length_a   1.000
_cell.length_b   1.000
_cell.length_c   1.000
_cell.angle_alpha   90.00
_cell.angle_beta   90.00
_cell.angle_gamma   90.00
#
_symmetry.space_group_name_H-M   'P 1'
#
loop_
_entity.id
_entity.type
_entity.pdbx_description
1 polymer ?
#
loop_
_entity_poly.entity_id
_entity_poly.type
_entity_poly.pdbx_seq_one_letter_code
_entity_poly.pdbx_strand_id
1 'polypeptide(L)'
;MDYDVIIVGGGPAGLFSAFHLMEHGDLKVLMIEKGKAPLARKCPNHNLQKCVGCEPCNILSGIGGAGLYSDGKLNFIPRLGKTDLTQFMPLSSAQALIDETEEIFTRFGMDGPVYPTNMDEAKEIRKDAKRFGIDLLLIKQKHLGSDNLPGYIAGMADYIKSKGMTIQTSEEVIDIIAEKGRVKGVVTNKGSYFAPNVILAPGRIGANWVGALAQRHGIPVSQRGIEVGVRVEVHNDIMDDLCNVIYDPTFFIRTTTYDDITRTFCTNQGGFISLENYKDFVCVNGHAYAGRKSSNTNFAFLSKVVLTEPVTDNQAYGESIGRLATIIGGGKPILQRFGDLKRGRRSTWNRVQKSYIEPTMTNVVCGDIAMALPERILSNLIEGLETLNLVVPGVANDETLLYAPEIKFFATQIETDNDLETSIKGMFVAGDGPGVAGNIVSAAATGLIPAKKILKV
;
A
#
# COMPACT_ATOMS: atom_id res chain seq x y z
N MET A 1 20.84 3.88 -30.57
CA MET A 1 20.07 3.88 -29.31
C MET A 1 20.91 4.61 -28.30
N ASP A 2 20.30 5.52 -27.55
CA ASP A 2 21.05 6.46 -26.69
C ASP A 2 21.35 5.86 -25.31
N TYR A 3 20.60 4.83 -24.93
CA TYR A 3 20.69 4.09 -23.67
C TYR A 3 20.42 2.60 -23.91
N ASP A 4 20.89 1.74 -23.02
CA ASP A 4 20.62 0.30 -23.02
C ASP A 4 19.33 -0.03 -22.26
N VAL A 5 19.02 0.77 -21.24
CA VAL A 5 17.83 0.63 -20.40
C VAL A 5 17.28 2.01 -20.02
N ILE A 6 15.96 2.17 -20.11
CA ILE A 6 15.24 3.31 -19.55
C ILE A 6 14.37 2.82 -18.38
N ILE A 7 14.43 3.51 -17.24
CA ILE A 7 13.59 3.27 -16.06
C ILE A 7 12.64 4.46 -15.89
N VAL A 8 11.34 4.19 -15.85
CA VAL A 8 10.30 5.20 -15.68
C VAL A 8 9.80 5.19 -14.25
N GLY A 9 10.18 6.21 -13.47
CA GLY A 9 9.84 6.37 -12.06
C GLY A 9 10.99 6.01 -11.11
N GLY A 10 11.22 6.89 -10.14
CA GLY A 10 12.27 6.77 -9.12
C GLY A 10 11.78 6.33 -7.75
N GLY A 11 10.70 5.55 -7.67
CA GLY A 11 10.25 4.89 -6.44
C GLY A 11 11.12 3.69 -6.04
N PRO A 12 10.74 2.91 -5.00
CA PRO A 12 11.50 1.74 -4.56
C PRO A 12 11.81 0.74 -5.69
N ALA A 13 10.83 0.44 -6.54
CA ALA A 13 11.01 -0.44 -7.71
C ALA A 13 12.08 0.10 -8.66
N GLY A 14 11.96 1.34 -9.12
CA GLY A 14 12.91 1.93 -10.07
C GLY A 14 14.32 2.12 -9.48
N LEU A 15 14.42 2.49 -8.19
CA LEU A 15 15.70 2.61 -7.49
C LEU A 15 16.40 1.26 -7.33
N PHE A 16 15.67 0.19 -7.02
CA PHE A 16 16.26 -1.14 -6.89
C PHE A 16 16.63 -1.74 -8.25
N SER A 17 15.81 -1.51 -9.29
CA SER A 17 16.21 -1.84 -10.67
C SER A 17 17.51 -1.14 -11.05
N ALA A 18 17.59 0.17 -10.81
CA ALA A 18 18.76 0.99 -11.10
C ALA A 18 19.99 0.50 -10.33
N PHE A 19 19.86 0.30 -9.02
CA PHE A 19 20.94 -0.22 -8.18
C PHE A 19 21.49 -1.55 -8.72
N HIS A 20 20.62 -2.50 -9.04
CA HIS A 20 21.06 -3.81 -9.52
C HIS A 20 21.75 -3.73 -10.89
N LEU A 21 21.20 -2.95 -11.83
CA LEU A 21 21.81 -2.75 -13.15
C LEU A 21 23.19 -2.09 -13.04
N MET A 22 23.33 -1.07 -12.19
CA MET A 22 24.59 -0.33 -12.04
C MET A 22 25.64 -1.06 -11.18
N GLU A 23 25.24 -2.03 -10.36
CA GLU A 23 26.17 -2.81 -9.54
C GLU A 23 26.72 -4.02 -10.29
N HIS A 24 25.93 -4.60 -11.21
CA HIS A 24 26.26 -5.87 -11.85
C HIS A 24 26.40 -5.81 -13.38
N GLY A 25 26.10 -4.68 -14.00
CA GLY A 25 26.20 -4.48 -15.44
C GLY A 25 27.12 -3.33 -15.83
N ASP A 26 27.52 -3.32 -17.10
CA ASP A 26 28.15 -2.19 -17.77
C ASP A 26 27.18 -1.68 -18.84
N LEU A 27 26.17 -0.93 -18.39
CA LEU A 27 25.05 -0.47 -19.22
C LEU A 27 24.87 1.04 -19.07
N LYS A 28 24.51 1.70 -20.17
CA LYS A 28 24.12 3.09 -20.17
C LYS A 28 22.64 3.20 -19.80
N VAL A 29 22.35 3.50 -18.53
CA VAL A 29 20.99 3.55 -17.98
C VAL A 29 20.50 4.99 -17.79
N LEU A 30 19.23 5.23 -18.14
CA LEU A 30 18.50 6.48 -17.88
C LEU A 30 17.32 6.21 -16.95
N MET A 31 17.20 6.98 -15.86
CA MET A 31 15.95 7.10 -15.10
C MET A 31 15.27 8.43 -15.37
N ILE A 32 13.97 8.38 -15.62
CA ILE A 32 13.11 9.55 -15.81
C ILE A 32 12.09 9.59 -14.67
N GLU A 33 12.08 10.67 -13.91
CA GLU A 33 11.19 10.90 -12.78
C GLU A 33 10.44 12.23 -12.92
N LYS A 34 9.11 12.17 -12.81
CA LYS A 34 8.25 13.36 -12.96
C LYS A 34 8.39 14.37 -11.82
N GLY A 35 8.68 13.90 -10.61
CA GLY A 35 8.89 14.74 -9.45
C GLY A 35 10.35 15.17 -9.27
N LYS A 36 10.67 15.63 -8.06
CA LYS A 36 11.97 16.22 -7.71
C LYS A 36 12.95 15.22 -7.09
N ALA A 37 14.22 15.61 -6.97
CA ALA A 37 15.22 14.91 -6.17
C ALA A 37 14.82 14.84 -4.67
N PRO A 38 15.30 13.86 -3.88
CA PRO A 38 14.75 13.53 -2.57
C PRO A 38 14.66 14.72 -1.61
N LEU A 39 15.76 15.46 -1.43
CA LEU A 39 15.85 16.59 -0.50
C LEU A 39 15.17 17.87 -1.01
N ALA A 40 14.84 17.93 -2.31
CA ALA A 40 14.13 19.04 -2.93
C ALA A 40 12.61 18.87 -2.87
N ARG A 41 12.13 17.71 -2.41
CA ARG A 41 10.71 17.45 -2.18
C ARG A 41 10.31 18.11 -0.86
N LYS A 42 9.34 19.03 -0.90
CA LYS A 42 8.74 19.64 0.28
C LYS A 42 7.26 19.83 0.02
N CYS A 43 6.40 19.30 0.89
CA CYS A 43 4.99 19.66 0.83
C CYS A 43 4.85 21.12 1.27
N PRO A 44 4.33 22.02 0.43
CA PRO A 44 4.15 23.43 0.78
C PRO A 44 3.24 23.63 2.01
N ASN A 45 2.44 22.62 2.36
CA ASN A 45 1.50 22.64 3.47
C ASN A 45 1.78 21.55 4.51
N HIS A 46 3.04 21.15 4.74
CA HIS A 46 3.36 20.05 5.67
C HIS A 46 2.74 20.22 7.08
N ASN A 47 2.49 21.47 7.50
CA ASN A 47 1.93 21.82 8.82
C ASN A 47 0.45 22.26 8.78
N LEU A 48 -0.19 22.30 7.60
CA LEU A 48 -1.58 22.73 7.45
C LEU A 48 -2.44 21.50 7.13
N GLN A 49 -3.53 21.29 7.87
CA GLN A 49 -4.47 20.18 7.66
C GLN A 49 -5.26 20.25 6.34
N LYS A 50 -4.79 21.04 5.36
CA LYS A 50 -5.42 21.22 4.05
C LYS A 50 -4.38 21.08 2.93
N CYS A 51 -4.59 20.13 2.04
CA CYS A 51 -3.78 19.95 0.83
C CYS A 51 -3.99 21.14 -0.14
N VAL A 52 -2.92 21.60 -0.79
CA VAL A 52 -2.96 22.66 -1.83
C VAL A 52 -2.89 22.11 -3.26
N GLY A 53 -2.84 20.79 -3.43
CA GLY A 53 -2.90 20.18 -4.76
C GLY A 53 -1.70 20.49 -5.65
N CYS A 54 -0.47 20.46 -5.12
CA CYS A 54 0.72 20.66 -5.96
C CYS A 54 0.82 19.60 -7.07
N GLU A 55 1.21 20.01 -8.28
CA GLU A 55 1.29 19.17 -9.46
C GLU A 55 2.70 19.22 -10.07
N PRO A 56 3.44 18.09 -10.14
CA PRO A 56 3.12 16.81 -9.52
C PRO A 56 3.18 16.86 -7.99
N CYS A 57 2.50 15.94 -7.31
CA CYS A 57 2.44 15.92 -5.84
C CYS A 57 3.83 15.65 -5.22
N ASN A 58 4.37 16.60 -4.43
CA ASN A 58 5.70 16.46 -3.81
C ASN A 58 5.79 15.29 -2.80
N ILE A 59 4.66 14.85 -2.25
CA ILE A 59 4.58 13.70 -1.33
C ILE A 59 4.58 12.36 -2.08
N LEU A 60 3.91 12.29 -3.23
CA LEU A 60 3.74 11.03 -3.97
C LEU A 60 4.70 10.87 -5.15
N SER A 61 5.28 11.96 -5.65
CA SER A 61 6.11 12.00 -6.86
C SER A 61 7.50 12.56 -6.54
N GLY A 62 8.51 12.04 -7.22
CA GLY A 62 9.92 12.34 -7.01
C GLY A 62 10.73 11.10 -6.63
N ILE A 63 12.04 11.25 -6.57
CA ILE A 63 12.95 10.17 -6.18
C ILE A 63 12.62 9.72 -4.75
N GLY A 64 12.44 8.41 -4.56
CA GLY A 64 11.86 7.75 -3.37
C GLY A 64 10.36 7.44 -3.48
N GLY A 65 9.67 8.00 -4.48
CA GLY A 65 8.24 7.81 -4.73
C GLY A 65 7.37 8.14 -3.51
N ALA A 66 6.22 7.47 -3.41
CA ALA A 66 5.29 7.60 -2.27
C ALA A 66 5.85 7.01 -0.96
N GLY A 67 6.85 6.13 -1.04
CA GLY A 67 7.50 5.54 0.15
C GLY A 67 8.25 6.58 0.98
N LEU A 68 8.77 7.64 0.36
CA LEU A 68 9.64 8.64 0.99
C LEU A 68 9.03 9.32 2.22
N TYR A 69 7.73 9.62 2.17
CA TYR A 69 7.01 10.28 3.28
C TYR A 69 5.95 9.36 3.88
N SER A 70 6.20 8.05 3.83
CA SER A 70 5.38 7.06 4.51
C SER A 70 5.87 6.85 5.95
N ASP A 71 5.12 6.08 6.73
CA ASP A 71 5.54 5.62 8.04
C ASP A 71 6.78 4.69 7.99
N GLY A 72 7.20 4.23 6.80
CA GLY A 72 8.42 3.44 6.65
C GLY A 72 8.32 2.03 7.21
N LYS A 73 7.11 1.43 7.21
CA LYS A 73 6.89 0.03 7.57
C LYS A 73 7.39 -0.90 6.45
N LEU A 74 8.51 -1.56 6.69
CA LEU A 74 9.07 -2.57 5.79
C LEU A 74 8.55 -3.95 6.20
N ASN A 75 7.90 -4.64 5.26
CA ASN A 75 7.33 -5.97 5.46
C ASN A 75 8.13 -6.98 4.62
N PHE A 76 8.99 -7.77 5.26
CA PHE A 76 9.82 -8.77 4.59
C PHE A 76 9.07 -10.09 4.47
N ILE A 77 8.13 -10.15 3.52
CA ILE A 77 7.34 -11.35 3.22
C ILE A 77 6.97 -11.42 1.72
N PRO A 78 6.97 -12.61 1.09
CA PRO A 78 6.59 -12.78 -0.32
C PRO A 78 5.12 -12.48 -0.66
N ARG A 79 4.23 -12.58 0.33
CA ARG A 79 2.77 -12.51 0.18
C ARG A 79 2.16 -11.64 1.26
N LEU A 80 1.55 -10.52 0.88
CA LEU A 80 0.85 -9.61 1.79
C LEU A 80 -0.06 -8.65 1.01
N GLY A 81 -1.37 -8.70 1.29
CA GLY A 81 -2.35 -7.79 0.67
C GLY A 81 -2.33 -7.88 -0.86
N LYS A 82 -1.96 -6.79 -1.54
CA LYS A 82 -1.83 -6.77 -3.01
C LYS A 82 -0.57 -7.47 -3.52
N THR A 83 0.37 -7.84 -2.68
CA THR A 83 1.59 -8.52 -3.12
C THR A 83 1.38 -10.02 -3.06
N ASP A 84 1.67 -10.70 -4.16
CA ASP A 84 1.97 -12.13 -4.16
C ASP A 84 3.03 -12.43 -5.22
N LEU A 85 4.29 -12.50 -4.78
CA LEU A 85 5.44 -12.83 -5.63
C LEU A 85 5.38 -14.27 -6.15
N THR A 86 4.56 -15.14 -5.54
CA THR A 86 4.45 -16.54 -5.97
C THR A 86 3.73 -16.72 -7.29
N GLN A 87 3.12 -15.65 -7.81
CA GLN A 87 2.60 -15.58 -9.17
C GLN A 87 3.70 -15.68 -10.23
N PHE A 88 4.92 -15.22 -9.91
CA PHE A 88 6.02 -15.10 -10.87
C PHE A 88 7.13 -16.13 -10.62
N MET A 89 7.22 -16.67 -9.40
CA MET A 89 8.29 -17.58 -9.01
C MET A 89 7.89 -18.51 -7.85
N PRO A 90 8.59 -19.63 -7.62
CA PRO A 90 8.36 -20.46 -6.45
C PRO A 90 8.55 -19.71 -5.12
N LEU A 91 7.87 -20.16 -4.06
CA LEU A 91 7.93 -19.52 -2.74
C LEU A 91 9.36 -19.36 -2.20
N SER A 92 10.22 -20.35 -2.40
CA SER A 92 11.63 -20.30 -1.97
C SER A 92 12.41 -19.20 -2.70
N SER A 93 12.21 -19.05 -4.00
CA SER A 93 12.80 -17.98 -4.80
C SER A 93 12.26 -16.60 -4.40
N ALA A 94 10.96 -16.52 -4.10
CA ALA A 94 10.35 -15.29 -3.62
C ALA A 94 10.90 -14.87 -2.24
N GLN A 95 11.16 -15.83 -1.35
CA GLN A 95 11.79 -15.55 -0.06
C GLN A 95 13.23 -15.06 -0.25
N ALA A 96 14.03 -15.73 -1.08
CA ALA A 96 15.38 -15.30 -1.38
C ALA A 96 15.44 -13.88 -1.98
N LEU A 97 14.47 -13.52 -2.83
CA LEU A 97 14.35 -12.16 -3.37
C LEU A 97 14.04 -11.11 -2.29
N ILE A 98 13.22 -11.47 -1.30
CA ILE A 98 12.91 -10.60 -0.16
C ILE A 98 14.15 -10.42 0.74
N ASP A 99 14.90 -11.49 0.97
CA ASP A 99 16.12 -11.46 1.78
C ASP A 99 17.21 -10.58 1.12
N GLU A 100 17.43 -10.75 -0.19
CA GLU A 100 18.31 -9.87 -0.97
C GLU A 100 17.86 -8.40 -0.95
N THR A 101 16.54 -8.17 -1.02
CA THR A 101 15.97 -6.83 -0.92
C THR A 101 16.29 -6.19 0.45
N GLU A 102 16.26 -6.97 1.53
CA GLU A 102 16.66 -6.53 2.87
C GLU A 102 18.14 -6.15 2.95
N GLU A 103 19.03 -6.93 2.34
CA GLU A 103 20.47 -6.63 2.31
C GLU A 103 20.73 -5.27 1.64
N ILE A 104 20.04 -4.98 0.55
CA ILE A 104 20.15 -3.70 -0.16
C ILE A 104 19.60 -2.56 0.70
N PHE A 105 18.45 -2.72 1.36
CA PHE A 105 17.95 -1.71 2.31
C PHE A 105 18.99 -1.41 3.41
N THR A 106 19.52 -2.47 4.04
CA THR A 106 20.52 -2.38 5.10
C THR A 106 21.79 -1.66 4.64
N ARG A 107 22.26 -1.93 3.41
CA ARG A 107 23.43 -1.26 2.81
C ARG A 107 23.29 0.27 2.74
N PHE A 108 22.08 0.79 2.60
CA PHE A 108 21.79 2.22 2.54
C PHE A 108 21.30 2.80 3.88
N GLY A 109 21.51 2.08 4.98
CA GLY A 109 21.13 2.52 6.33
C GLY A 109 19.63 2.44 6.60
N MET A 110 18.83 1.84 5.72
CA MET A 110 17.40 1.60 5.90
C MET A 110 17.18 0.36 6.76
N ASP A 111 17.72 0.40 7.98
CA ASP A 111 17.64 -0.65 8.98
C ASP A 111 17.02 -0.12 10.27
N GLY A 112 16.48 -0.99 11.11
CA GLY A 112 15.78 -0.60 12.33
C GLY A 112 15.39 -1.79 13.19
N PRO A 113 14.70 -1.53 14.32
CA PRO A 113 14.22 -2.58 15.21
C PRO A 113 13.40 -3.62 14.44
N VAL A 114 13.69 -4.89 14.71
CA VAL A 114 13.02 -6.02 14.06
C VAL A 114 11.83 -6.45 14.90
N TYR A 115 10.69 -6.63 14.23
CA TYR A 115 9.50 -7.24 14.78
C TYR A 115 9.20 -8.57 14.06
N PRO A 116 8.60 -9.57 14.74
CA PRO A 116 8.28 -9.56 16.16
C PRO A 116 9.51 -9.44 17.07
N THR A 117 9.39 -8.72 18.19
CA THR A 117 10.49 -8.53 19.15
C THR A 117 10.84 -9.84 19.86
N ASN A 118 9.86 -10.72 20.03
CA ASN A 118 9.99 -12.08 20.51
C ASN A 118 9.26 -13.05 19.57
N MET A 119 10.02 -13.83 18.82
CA MET A 119 9.46 -14.74 17.82
C MET A 119 8.72 -15.94 18.44
N ASP A 120 9.11 -16.40 19.63
CA ASP A 120 8.44 -17.54 20.26
C ASP A 120 7.10 -17.14 20.89
N GLU A 121 7.04 -15.96 21.49
CA GLU A 121 5.79 -15.34 21.94
C GLU A 121 4.84 -15.11 20.75
N ALA A 122 5.34 -14.56 19.65
CA ALA A 122 4.54 -14.37 18.44
C ALA A 122 4.00 -15.70 17.87
N LYS A 123 4.76 -16.81 17.95
CA LYS A 123 4.30 -18.14 17.57
C LYS A 123 3.20 -18.66 18.48
N GLU A 124 3.28 -18.40 19.79
CA GLU A 124 2.21 -18.79 20.72
C GLU A 124 0.93 -17.98 20.48
N ILE A 125 1.02 -16.66 20.25
CA ILE A 125 -0.13 -15.84 19.84
C ILE A 125 -0.76 -16.40 18.55
N ARG A 126 0.05 -16.75 17.54
CA ARG A 126 -0.46 -17.36 16.30
C ARG A 126 -1.13 -18.72 16.56
N LYS A 127 -0.57 -19.53 17.43
CA LYS A 127 -1.12 -20.84 17.80
C LYS A 127 -2.46 -20.68 18.52
N ASP A 128 -2.60 -19.69 19.39
CA ASP A 128 -3.88 -19.34 20.00
C ASP A 128 -4.88 -18.86 18.96
N ALA A 129 -4.46 -18.02 18.02
CA ALA A 129 -5.30 -17.60 16.91
C ALA A 129 -5.80 -18.76 16.04
N LYS A 130 -4.92 -19.73 15.74
CA LYS A 130 -5.29 -20.95 15.00
C LYS A 130 -6.38 -21.76 15.70
N ARG A 131 -6.47 -21.75 17.03
CA ARG A 131 -7.53 -22.47 17.78
C ARG A 131 -8.93 -21.93 17.47
N PHE A 132 -9.03 -20.67 17.05
CA PHE A 132 -10.28 -20.01 16.67
C PHE A 132 -10.44 -19.86 15.15
N GLY A 133 -9.64 -20.59 14.36
CA GLY A 133 -9.72 -20.52 12.89
C GLY A 133 -9.13 -19.24 12.29
N ILE A 134 -8.39 -18.46 13.08
CA ILE A 134 -7.74 -17.21 12.66
C ILE A 134 -6.32 -17.52 12.19
N ASP A 135 -5.92 -16.93 11.07
CA ASP A 135 -4.53 -16.99 10.59
C ASP A 135 -3.82 -15.68 10.90
N LEU A 136 -2.86 -15.71 11.84
CA LEU A 136 -1.97 -14.58 12.11
C LEU A 136 -0.69 -14.74 11.29
N LEU A 137 -0.43 -13.80 10.38
CA LEU A 137 0.83 -13.76 9.65
C LEU A 137 1.96 -13.26 10.56
N LEU A 138 3.02 -14.05 10.67
CA LEU A 138 4.27 -13.62 11.30
C LEU A 138 5.18 -13.05 10.21
N ILE A 139 5.33 -11.75 10.22
CA ILE A 139 6.07 -10.99 9.22
C ILE A 139 7.30 -10.41 9.90
N LYS A 140 8.48 -10.62 9.31
CA LYS A 140 9.65 -9.85 9.72
C LYS A 140 9.44 -8.40 9.30
N GLN A 141 9.29 -7.51 10.27
CA GLN A 141 8.98 -6.10 10.05
C GLN A 141 10.10 -5.22 10.59
N LYS A 142 10.38 -4.12 9.89
CA LYS A 142 11.21 -3.02 10.38
C LYS A 142 10.46 -1.71 10.21
N HIS A 143 10.60 -0.81 11.17
CA HIS A 143 10.02 0.53 11.12
C HIS A 143 11.13 1.57 11.11
N LEU A 144 11.22 2.34 10.02
CA LEU A 144 12.31 3.32 9.82
C LEU A 144 11.96 4.73 10.33
N GLY A 145 10.66 5.02 10.48
CA GLY A 145 10.16 6.37 10.71
C GLY A 145 10.28 7.26 9.47
N SER A 146 9.34 8.19 9.30
CA SER A 146 9.28 9.08 8.13
C SER A 146 10.47 10.04 8.00
N ASP A 147 11.08 10.42 9.12
CA ASP A 147 12.00 11.56 9.17
C ASP A 147 13.38 11.24 8.58
N ASN A 148 13.78 9.98 8.62
CA ASN A 148 15.09 9.52 8.16
C ASN A 148 15.10 9.11 6.67
N LEU A 149 13.92 8.74 6.12
CA LEU A 149 13.79 8.24 4.76
C LEU A 149 14.37 9.17 3.68
N PRO A 150 14.19 10.51 3.74
CA PRO A 150 14.79 11.41 2.74
C PRO A 150 16.31 11.31 2.66
N GLY A 151 16.98 11.13 3.80
CA GLY A 151 18.43 10.98 3.88
C GLY A 151 18.90 9.66 3.25
N TYR A 152 18.26 8.54 3.62
CA TYR A 152 18.61 7.23 3.07
C TYR A 152 18.40 7.14 1.56
N ILE A 153 17.27 7.65 1.06
CA ILE A 153 16.99 7.65 -0.38
C ILE A 153 17.93 8.58 -1.14
N ALA A 154 18.32 9.72 -0.55
CA ALA A 154 19.36 10.57 -1.14
C ALA A 154 20.69 9.83 -1.28
N GLY A 155 21.13 9.14 -0.22
CA GLY A 155 22.34 8.32 -0.24
C GLY A 155 22.31 7.23 -1.32
N MET A 156 21.19 6.52 -1.47
CA MET A 156 21.02 5.53 -2.54
C MET A 156 21.05 6.15 -3.94
N ALA A 157 20.35 7.27 -4.15
CA ALA A 157 20.32 7.95 -5.44
C ALA A 157 21.69 8.51 -5.84
N ASP A 158 22.44 9.06 -4.88
CA ASP A 158 23.79 9.58 -5.11
C ASP A 158 24.78 8.44 -5.41
N TYR A 159 24.66 7.31 -4.71
CA TYR A 159 25.41 6.10 -5.02
C TYR A 159 25.17 5.62 -6.46
N ILE A 160 23.91 5.49 -6.87
CA ILE A 160 23.55 5.08 -8.24
C ILE A 160 24.11 6.05 -9.29
N LYS A 161 24.03 7.37 -9.05
CA LYS A 161 24.63 8.38 -9.94
C LYS A 161 26.15 8.26 -10.01
N SER A 162 26.82 8.00 -8.88
CA SER A 162 28.29 7.83 -8.83
C SER A 162 28.78 6.67 -9.70
N LYS A 163 27.92 5.69 -10.00
CA LYS A 163 28.20 4.57 -10.91
C LYS A 163 28.01 4.93 -12.39
N GLY A 164 27.69 6.17 -12.73
CA GLY A 164 27.56 6.66 -14.10
C GLY A 164 26.13 6.70 -14.66
N MET A 165 25.13 6.40 -13.84
CA MET A 165 23.73 6.44 -14.28
C MET A 165 23.22 7.88 -14.46
N THR A 166 22.45 8.10 -15.54
CA THR A 166 21.76 9.38 -15.75
C THR A 166 20.41 9.37 -15.04
N ILE A 167 20.13 10.39 -14.19
CA ILE A 167 18.83 10.57 -13.54
C ILE A 167 18.26 11.94 -13.93
N GLN A 168 17.15 11.93 -14.68
CA GLN A 168 16.39 13.12 -15.05
C GLN A 168 15.17 13.26 -14.12
N THR A 169 15.04 14.43 -13.53
CA THR A 169 13.91 14.78 -12.65
C THR A 169 13.08 15.88 -13.28
N SER A 170 11.87 16.10 -12.78
CA SER A 170 10.92 17.07 -13.33
C SER A 170 10.62 16.79 -14.81
N GLU A 171 10.51 15.51 -15.18
CA GLU A 171 10.23 15.07 -16.55
C GLU A 171 9.27 13.89 -16.54
N GLU A 172 8.19 14.00 -17.29
CA GLU A 172 7.11 13.02 -17.30
C GLU A 172 7.11 12.23 -18.60
N VAL A 173 7.14 10.90 -18.47
CA VAL A 173 6.91 9.99 -19.60
C VAL A 173 5.43 9.95 -19.90
N ILE A 174 5.07 10.25 -21.15
CA ILE A 174 3.68 10.31 -21.62
C ILE A 174 3.29 9.06 -22.41
N ASP A 175 4.25 8.43 -23.10
CA ASP A 175 4.02 7.26 -23.94
C ASP A 175 5.27 6.41 -24.12
N ILE A 176 5.11 5.23 -24.72
CA ILE A 176 6.20 4.37 -25.18
C ILE A 176 6.33 4.44 -26.70
N ILE A 177 7.53 4.13 -27.20
CA ILE A 177 7.79 3.92 -28.62
C ILE A 177 7.92 2.42 -28.83
N ALA A 178 7.00 1.80 -29.57
CA ALA A 178 7.00 0.38 -29.85
C ALA A 178 6.83 0.10 -31.35
N GLU A 179 7.64 -0.80 -31.90
CA GLU A 179 7.61 -1.18 -33.32
C GLU A 179 7.73 -2.70 -33.43
N LYS A 180 6.89 -3.32 -34.27
CA LYS A 180 6.92 -4.76 -34.56
C LYS A 180 6.93 -5.63 -33.27
N GLY A 181 6.15 -5.23 -32.27
CA GLY A 181 6.04 -5.94 -30.99
C GLY A 181 7.24 -5.80 -30.04
N ARG A 182 8.15 -4.85 -30.28
CA ARG A 182 9.29 -4.57 -29.41
C ARG A 182 9.35 -3.09 -29.03
N VAL A 183 9.68 -2.81 -27.77
CA VAL A 183 9.94 -1.44 -27.32
C VAL A 183 11.23 -0.89 -27.93
N LYS A 184 11.22 0.40 -28.22
CA LYS A 184 12.33 1.17 -28.79
C LYS A 184 12.70 2.39 -27.95
N GLY A 185 11.85 2.79 -27.01
CA GLY A 185 12.08 3.98 -26.22
C GLY A 185 10.81 4.49 -25.54
N VAL A 186 10.89 5.74 -25.09
CA VAL A 186 9.78 6.46 -24.45
C VAL A 186 9.66 7.88 -25.00
N VAL A 187 8.45 8.40 -24.96
CA VAL A 187 8.14 9.80 -25.25
C VAL A 187 7.86 10.52 -23.93
N THR A 188 8.47 11.69 -23.74
CA THR A 188 8.28 12.53 -22.57
C THR A 188 7.65 13.87 -22.94
N ASN A 189 7.31 14.66 -21.93
CA ASN A 189 6.91 16.06 -22.13
C ASN A 189 8.05 16.99 -22.58
N LYS A 190 9.29 16.51 -22.70
CA LYS A 190 10.45 17.30 -23.17
C LYS A 190 11.15 16.73 -24.39
N GLY A 191 10.89 15.48 -24.77
CA GLY A 191 11.57 14.85 -25.89
C GLY A 191 11.28 13.36 -26.02
N SER A 192 12.17 12.65 -26.69
CA SER A 192 12.10 11.20 -26.84
C SER A 192 13.46 10.59 -26.56
N TYR A 193 13.46 9.41 -25.94
CA TYR A 193 14.66 8.67 -25.58
C TYR A 193 14.56 7.24 -26.08
N PHE A 194 15.66 6.71 -26.61
CA PHE A 194 15.66 5.39 -27.25
C PHE A 194 16.50 4.38 -26.45
N ALA A 195 15.87 3.24 -26.15
CA ALA A 195 16.51 2.09 -25.52
C ALA A 195 15.82 0.78 -25.96
N PRO A 196 16.57 -0.34 -26.04
CA PRO A 196 16.00 -1.64 -26.38
C PRO A 196 15.22 -2.27 -25.23
N ASN A 197 15.35 -1.74 -24.00
CA ASN A 197 14.64 -2.18 -22.80
C ASN A 197 14.09 -0.98 -22.02
N VAL A 198 12.86 -1.12 -21.52
CA VAL A 198 12.18 -0.11 -20.70
C VAL A 198 11.54 -0.78 -19.48
N ILE A 199 11.83 -0.28 -18.27
CA ILE A 199 11.18 -0.72 -17.02
C ILE A 199 10.19 0.36 -16.58
N LEU A 200 8.90 0.04 -16.60
CA LEU A 200 7.86 0.93 -16.09
C LEU A 200 7.61 0.71 -14.60
N ALA A 201 8.04 1.67 -13.78
CA ALA A 201 7.89 1.67 -12.33
C ALA A 201 7.23 2.97 -11.80
N PRO A 202 6.07 3.39 -12.33
CA PRO A 202 5.53 4.73 -12.11
C PRO A 202 4.89 4.93 -10.72
N GLY A 203 4.87 3.89 -9.89
CA GLY A 203 4.28 3.91 -8.55
C GLY A 203 2.76 4.13 -8.55
N ARG A 204 2.18 4.24 -7.36
CA ARG A 204 0.72 4.30 -7.16
C ARG A 204 0.04 5.43 -7.95
N ILE A 205 0.66 6.61 -7.99
CA ILE A 205 0.10 7.77 -8.71
C ILE A 205 0.07 7.56 -10.24
N GLY A 206 0.92 6.66 -10.75
CA GLY A 206 0.96 6.32 -12.16
C GLY A 206 0.15 5.09 -12.54
N ALA A 207 -0.63 4.50 -11.63
CA ALA A 207 -1.46 3.31 -11.90
C ALA A 207 -2.45 3.56 -13.05
N ASN A 208 -3.16 4.70 -13.01
CA ASN A 208 -4.10 5.07 -14.07
C ASN A 208 -3.39 5.29 -15.41
N TRP A 209 -2.20 5.92 -15.38
CA TRP A 209 -1.41 6.17 -16.59
C TRP A 209 -0.94 4.86 -17.23
N VAL A 210 -0.38 3.93 -16.45
CA VAL A 210 0.10 2.65 -17.00
C VAL A 210 -1.05 1.75 -17.44
N GLY A 211 -2.20 1.81 -16.77
CA GLY A 211 -3.43 1.13 -17.22
C GLY A 211 -3.93 1.67 -18.57
N ALA A 212 -3.98 3.00 -18.74
CA ALA A 212 -4.36 3.61 -20.01
C ALA A 212 -3.31 3.36 -21.11
N LEU A 213 -2.03 3.35 -20.77
CA LEU A 213 -0.94 2.97 -21.67
C LEU A 213 -1.12 1.53 -22.16
N ALA A 214 -1.37 0.59 -21.25
CA ALA A 214 -1.61 -0.82 -21.58
C ALA A 214 -2.80 -0.98 -22.54
N GLN A 215 -3.92 -0.30 -22.28
CA GLN A 215 -5.07 -0.32 -23.18
C GLN A 215 -4.72 0.23 -24.57
N ARG A 216 -4.03 1.38 -24.66
CA ARG A 216 -3.63 1.98 -25.96
C ARG A 216 -2.72 1.06 -26.78
N HIS A 217 -1.86 0.30 -26.12
CA HIS A 217 -0.90 -0.60 -26.76
C HIS A 217 -1.37 -2.07 -26.83
N GLY A 218 -2.63 -2.35 -26.48
CA GLY A 218 -3.21 -3.69 -26.55
C GLY A 218 -2.58 -4.71 -25.59
N ILE A 219 -2.01 -4.25 -24.47
CA ILE A 219 -1.47 -5.11 -23.42
C ILE A 219 -2.63 -5.56 -22.53
N PRO A 220 -2.85 -6.86 -22.35
CA PRO A 220 -3.91 -7.36 -21.48
C PRO A 220 -3.75 -6.88 -20.03
N VAL A 221 -4.88 -6.67 -19.38
CA VAL A 221 -4.94 -6.23 -17.98
C VAL A 221 -5.98 -7.03 -17.20
N SER A 222 -5.75 -7.21 -15.91
CA SER A 222 -6.68 -7.85 -14.99
C SER A 222 -7.04 -6.92 -13.83
N GLN A 223 -8.31 -6.94 -13.42
CA GLN A 223 -8.75 -6.24 -12.22
C GLN A 223 -8.49 -7.13 -11.02
N ARG A 224 -7.70 -6.63 -10.07
CA ARG A 224 -7.68 -7.18 -8.72
C ARG A 224 -8.90 -6.60 -8.00
N GLY A 225 -9.53 -7.41 -7.14
CA GLY A 225 -10.72 -6.99 -6.38
C GLY A 225 -10.49 -5.74 -5.54
N ILE A 226 -11.47 -5.31 -4.73
CA ILE A 226 -11.29 -4.27 -3.72
C ILE A 226 -11.34 -4.84 -2.32
N GLU A 227 -10.98 -4.02 -1.34
CA GLU A 227 -11.21 -4.31 0.07
C GLU A 227 -12.05 -3.19 0.66
N VAL A 228 -13.13 -3.56 1.35
CA VAL A 228 -14.10 -2.62 1.92
C VAL A 228 -14.35 -2.96 3.37
N GLY A 229 -14.39 -1.95 4.23
CA GLY A 229 -14.78 -2.12 5.61
C GLY A 229 -14.73 -0.82 6.39
N VAL A 230 -14.13 -0.89 7.57
CA VAL A 230 -14.09 0.20 8.54
C VAL A 230 -12.69 0.38 9.10
N ARG A 231 -12.42 1.56 9.62
CA ARG A 231 -11.33 1.77 10.56
C ARG A 231 -11.85 1.50 11.97
N VAL A 232 -11.17 0.63 12.69
CA VAL A 232 -11.50 0.27 14.08
C VAL A 232 -10.58 1.05 14.99
N GLU A 233 -11.12 1.61 16.06
CA GLU A 233 -10.36 2.30 17.10
C GLU A 233 -10.75 1.77 18.49
N VAL A 234 -9.72 1.39 19.25
CA VAL A 234 -9.81 0.80 20.60
C VAL A 234 -8.82 1.51 21.53
N HIS A 235 -9.01 1.40 22.84
CA HIS A 235 -8.02 1.89 23.81
C HIS A 235 -6.69 1.14 23.64
N ASN A 236 -5.55 1.81 23.85
CA ASN A 236 -4.22 1.20 23.69
C ASN A 236 -4.05 -0.07 24.51
N ASP A 237 -4.51 -0.07 25.76
CA ASP A 237 -4.42 -1.22 26.68
C ASP A 237 -5.04 -2.52 26.11
N ILE A 238 -5.97 -2.45 25.16
CA ILE A 238 -6.54 -3.64 24.49
C ILE A 238 -5.52 -4.28 23.53
N MET A 239 -4.68 -3.46 22.91
CA MET A 239 -3.76 -3.88 21.85
C MET A 239 -2.30 -3.92 22.32
N ASP A 240 -1.99 -3.41 23.51
CA ASP A 240 -0.61 -3.16 23.96
C ASP A 240 0.23 -4.44 24.02
N ASP A 241 -0.31 -5.49 24.67
CA ASP A 241 0.35 -6.80 24.79
C ASP A 241 0.71 -7.39 23.41
N LEU A 242 -0.18 -7.22 22.43
CA LEU A 242 0.03 -7.70 21.08
C LEU A 242 1.03 -6.83 20.30
N CYS A 243 0.83 -5.52 20.31
CA CYS A 243 1.61 -4.57 19.50
C CYS A 243 3.06 -4.42 19.97
N ASN A 244 3.31 -4.64 21.27
CA ASN A 244 4.66 -4.66 21.83
C ASN A 244 5.49 -5.87 21.33
N VAL A 245 4.81 -6.96 20.97
CA VAL A 245 5.43 -8.15 20.36
C VAL A 245 5.46 -8.04 18.85
N ILE A 246 4.31 -7.75 18.22
CA ILE A 246 4.11 -7.70 16.77
C ILE A 246 3.63 -6.31 16.37
N TYR A 247 4.49 -5.54 15.69
CA TYR A 247 4.22 -4.13 15.40
C TYR A 247 2.95 -3.85 14.58
N ASP A 248 2.71 -4.60 13.50
CA ASP A 248 1.49 -4.51 12.70
C ASP A 248 0.87 -5.91 12.52
N PRO A 249 0.11 -6.37 13.53
CA PRO A 249 -0.44 -7.72 13.55
C PRO A 249 -1.47 -7.88 12.44
N THR A 250 -1.18 -8.79 11.51
CA THR A 250 -2.03 -9.04 10.34
C THR A 250 -2.77 -10.37 10.52
N PHE A 251 -4.02 -10.27 10.96
CA PHE A 251 -4.93 -11.40 11.09
C PHE A 251 -5.77 -11.56 9.83
N PHE A 252 -6.01 -12.81 9.44
CA PHE A 252 -6.99 -13.20 8.43
C PHE A 252 -8.03 -14.09 9.11
N ILE A 253 -9.29 -13.72 8.94
CA ILE A 253 -10.44 -14.36 9.60
C ILE A 253 -11.41 -14.78 8.51
N ARG A 254 -11.79 -16.05 8.51
CA ARG A 254 -12.87 -16.54 7.65
C ARG A 254 -14.19 -16.35 8.37
N THR A 255 -15.09 -15.59 7.78
CA THR A 255 -16.43 -15.32 8.31
C THR A 255 -17.32 -16.54 8.15
N THR A 256 -18.22 -16.76 9.09
CA THR A 256 -19.07 -17.95 9.13
C THR A 256 -20.21 -17.93 8.11
N THR A 257 -20.83 -16.76 7.86
CA THR A 257 -22.01 -16.69 7.00
C THR A 257 -21.67 -16.82 5.51
N TYR A 258 -20.57 -16.22 5.06
CA TYR A 258 -20.25 -16.10 3.63
C TYR A 258 -18.92 -16.74 3.20
N ASP A 259 -18.18 -17.36 4.13
CA ASP A 259 -16.81 -17.85 3.91
C ASP A 259 -15.82 -16.78 3.39
N ASP A 260 -16.19 -15.51 3.50
CA ASP A 260 -15.35 -14.39 3.11
C ASP A 260 -14.17 -14.23 4.06
N ILE A 261 -13.12 -13.58 3.57
CA ILE A 261 -11.93 -13.27 4.34
C ILE A 261 -12.00 -11.81 4.77
N THR A 262 -12.00 -11.59 6.09
CA THR A 262 -11.69 -10.29 6.69
C THR A 262 -10.26 -10.26 7.21
N ARG A 263 -9.66 -9.07 7.23
CA ARG A 263 -8.30 -8.91 7.76
C ARG A 263 -8.07 -7.58 8.46
N THR A 264 -7.15 -7.60 9.41
CA THR A 264 -6.55 -6.37 9.94
C THR A 264 -5.51 -5.83 8.96
N PHE A 265 -5.37 -4.51 8.93
CA PHE A 265 -4.41 -3.84 8.06
C PHE A 265 -3.95 -2.51 8.65
N CYS A 266 -2.65 -2.24 8.54
CA CYS A 266 -2.05 -0.95 8.87
C CYS A 266 -2.38 -0.53 10.30
N THR A 267 -2.06 -1.39 11.27
CA THR A 267 -2.25 -1.13 12.70
C THR A 267 -1.34 -0.01 13.18
N ASN A 268 -1.87 0.95 13.93
CA ASN A 268 -1.17 2.13 14.44
C ASN A 268 -1.43 2.28 15.94
N GLN A 269 -0.53 1.75 16.76
CA GLN A 269 -0.57 1.87 18.23
C GLN A 269 -0.26 3.32 18.67
N GLY A 270 -1.15 3.89 19.49
CA GLY A 270 -1.14 5.31 19.84
C GLY A 270 -1.29 6.24 18.61
N GLY A 271 -1.95 5.75 17.55
CA GLY A 271 -2.14 6.46 16.29
C GLY A 271 -3.40 7.33 16.25
N PHE A 272 -3.69 7.89 15.10
CA PHE A 272 -4.85 8.75 14.84
C PHE A 272 -5.59 8.27 13.60
N ILE A 273 -6.92 8.40 13.59
CA ILE A 273 -7.69 8.28 12.36
C ILE A 273 -7.43 9.51 11.49
N SER A 274 -7.24 9.32 10.18
CA SER A 274 -7.12 10.38 9.19
C SER A 274 -8.24 10.35 8.17
N LEU A 275 -8.57 11.53 7.64
CA LEU A 275 -9.47 11.69 6.51
C LEU A 275 -8.71 11.46 5.21
N GLU A 276 -9.24 10.60 4.35
CA GLU A 276 -8.76 10.36 2.99
C GLU A 276 -9.80 10.90 1.99
N ASN A 277 -9.46 11.98 1.29
CA ASN A 277 -10.38 12.62 0.34
C ASN A 277 -10.17 12.07 -1.07
N TYR A 278 -11.23 11.51 -1.64
CA TYR A 278 -11.32 11.19 -3.06
C TYR A 278 -12.06 12.33 -3.78
N LYS A 279 -12.07 12.31 -5.11
CA LYS A 279 -12.69 13.36 -5.92
C LYS A 279 -14.17 13.57 -5.57
N ASP A 280 -14.91 12.48 -5.40
CA ASP A 280 -16.36 12.49 -5.25
C ASP A 280 -16.87 11.93 -3.92
N PHE A 281 -15.98 11.48 -3.03
CA PHE A 281 -16.34 10.87 -1.75
C PHE A 281 -15.21 10.98 -0.72
N VAL A 282 -15.53 10.67 0.54
CA VAL A 282 -14.57 10.61 1.65
C VAL A 282 -14.41 9.18 2.15
N CYS A 283 -13.19 8.86 2.53
CA CYS A 283 -12.81 7.65 3.25
C CYS A 283 -12.08 8.01 4.53
N VAL A 284 -11.87 7.01 5.37
CA VAL A 284 -10.92 7.08 6.47
C VAL A 284 -9.65 6.28 6.16
N ASN A 285 -8.61 6.58 6.93
CA ASN A 285 -7.36 5.85 7.01
C ASN A 285 -6.81 6.03 8.44
N GLY A 286 -5.57 5.60 8.68
CA GLY A 286 -4.91 5.87 9.95
C GLY A 286 -3.41 6.08 9.78
N HIS A 287 -2.85 6.84 10.71
CA HIS A 287 -1.43 7.14 10.77
C HIS A 287 -0.94 7.22 12.22
N ALA A 288 0.37 7.20 12.40
CA ALA A 288 1.02 7.47 13.68
C ALA A 288 2.05 8.59 13.50
N TYR A 289 2.24 9.43 14.53
CA TYR A 289 3.32 10.41 14.58
C TYR A 289 4.46 9.87 15.44
N ALA A 290 5.70 10.23 15.11
CA ALA A 290 6.86 9.87 15.94
C ALA A 290 6.82 10.55 17.31
N GLY A 291 6.51 11.85 17.36
CA GLY A 291 6.54 12.66 18.59
C GLY A 291 5.19 12.88 19.28
N ARG A 292 4.08 12.30 18.78
CA ARG A 292 2.74 12.47 19.34
C ARG A 292 1.99 11.15 19.33
N LYS A 293 1.51 10.74 20.51
CA LYS A 293 0.71 9.52 20.69
C LYS A 293 -0.70 9.87 21.19
N SER A 294 -1.69 9.12 20.75
CA SER A 294 -3.03 9.10 21.34
C SER A 294 -3.11 8.00 22.41
N SER A 295 -4.22 7.96 23.16
CA SER A 295 -4.60 6.85 24.03
C SER A 295 -5.15 5.63 23.28
N ASN A 296 -5.22 5.68 21.94
CA ASN A 296 -5.96 4.72 21.14
C ASN A 296 -5.08 4.03 20.09
N THR A 297 -5.38 2.76 19.86
CA THR A 297 -4.85 2.00 18.74
C THR A 297 -5.92 1.91 17.67
N ASN A 298 -5.53 2.06 16.41
CA ASN A 298 -6.45 1.87 15.30
C ASN A 298 -5.87 0.98 14.20
N PHE A 299 -6.74 0.28 13.50
CA PHE A 299 -6.41 -0.55 12.34
C PHE A 299 -7.56 -0.54 11.34
N ALA A 300 -7.28 -0.79 10.07
CA ALA A 300 -8.33 -1.06 9.10
C ALA A 300 -8.79 -2.51 9.25
N PHE A 301 -10.11 -2.73 9.26
CA PHE A 301 -10.72 -4.04 9.24
C PHE A 301 -11.55 -4.18 7.98
N LEU A 302 -11.07 -5.04 7.08
CA LEU A 302 -11.43 -5.02 5.67
C LEU A 302 -11.91 -6.38 5.21
N SER A 303 -12.99 -6.42 4.44
CA SER A 303 -13.47 -7.59 3.71
C SER A 303 -13.04 -7.52 2.25
N LYS A 304 -12.48 -8.61 1.72
CA LYS A 304 -12.09 -8.69 0.31
C LYS A 304 -13.33 -8.91 -0.57
N VAL A 305 -13.48 -8.09 -1.60
CA VAL A 305 -14.52 -8.21 -2.61
C VAL A 305 -13.87 -8.41 -3.96
N VAL A 306 -14.23 -9.49 -4.65
CA VAL A 306 -13.85 -9.71 -6.05
C VAL A 306 -15.14 -9.94 -6.82
N LEU A 307 -15.54 -8.93 -7.59
CA LEU A 307 -16.67 -9.04 -8.50
C LEU A 307 -16.22 -9.74 -9.79
N THR A 308 -17.08 -10.62 -10.27
CA THR A 308 -16.92 -11.41 -11.49
C THR A 308 -18.08 -11.11 -12.44
N GLU A 309 -18.14 -11.80 -13.58
CA GLU A 309 -19.22 -11.65 -14.55
C GLU A 309 -20.62 -11.70 -13.89
N PRO A 310 -21.55 -10.81 -14.26
CA PRO A 310 -21.47 -9.80 -15.32
C PRO A 310 -20.90 -8.42 -14.89
N VAL A 311 -20.54 -8.24 -13.62
CA VAL A 311 -20.02 -6.97 -13.09
C VAL A 311 -18.58 -7.16 -12.66
N THR A 312 -17.62 -6.86 -13.52
CA THR A 312 -16.18 -7.04 -13.22
C THR A 312 -15.50 -5.77 -12.73
N ASP A 313 -16.22 -4.64 -12.73
CA ASP A 313 -15.70 -3.34 -12.30
C ASP A 313 -15.76 -3.19 -10.77
N ASN A 314 -14.71 -3.73 -10.14
CA ASN A 314 -14.51 -3.64 -8.69
C ASN A 314 -14.31 -2.19 -8.22
N GLN A 315 -13.72 -1.33 -9.05
CA GLN A 315 -13.48 0.07 -8.71
C GLN A 315 -14.80 0.84 -8.61
N ALA A 316 -15.66 0.75 -9.63
CA ALA A 316 -16.95 1.43 -9.62
C ALA A 316 -17.83 1.01 -8.43
N TYR A 317 -17.77 -0.26 -8.04
CA TYR A 317 -18.47 -0.75 -6.85
C TYR A 317 -17.95 -0.09 -5.56
N GLY A 318 -16.63 -0.03 -5.37
CA GLY A 318 -16.03 0.65 -4.22
C GLY A 318 -16.35 2.14 -4.18
N GLU A 319 -16.26 2.83 -5.32
CA GLU A 319 -16.62 4.24 -5.41
C GLU A 319 -18.10 4.50 -5.11
N SER A 320 -18.99 3.57 -5.49
CA SER A 320 -20.42 3.65 -5.19
C SER A 320 -20.69 3.54 -3.68
N ILE A 321 -20.02 2.60 -3.00
CA ILE A 321 -20.07 2.49 -1.54
C ILE A 321 -19.52 3.77 -0.88
N GLY A 322 -18.39 4.27 -1.36
CA GLY A 322 -17.78 5.51 -0.88
C GLY A 322 -18.72 6.71 -0.97
N ARG A 323 -19.35 6.90 -2.14
CA ARG A 323 -20.36 7.94 -2.38
C ARG A 323 -21.57 7.79 -1.44
N LEU A 324 -22.11 6.57 -1.31
CA LEU A 324 -23.25 6.32 -0.42
C LEU A 324 -22.93 6.64 1.04
N ALA A 325 -21.79 6.17 1.55
CA ALA A 325 -21.35 6.45 2.92
C ALA A 325 -21.15 7.96 3.16
N THR A 326 -20.61 8.67 2.16
CA THR A 326 -20.47 10.14 2.21
C THR A 326 -21.83 10.84 2.27
N ILE A 327 -22.83 10.36 1.52
CA ILE A 327 -24.20 10.90 1.56
C ILE A 327 -24.81 10.69 2.95
N ILE A 328 -24.76 9.46 3.47
CA ILE A 328 -25.28 9.12 4.80
C ILE A 328 -24.57 9.92 5.90
N GLY A 329 -23.26 10.12 5.76
CA GLY A 329 -22.44 10.92 6.67
C GLY A 329 -22.49 12.43 6.43
N GLY A 330 -23.40 12.94 5.57
CA GLY A 330 -23.57 14.38 5.35
C GLY A 330 -22.32 15.08 4.82
N GLY A 331 -21.57 14.41 3.94
CA GLY A 331 -20.30 14.89 3.39
C GLY A 331 -19.06 14.51 4.24
N LYS A 332 -19.23 13.74 5.32
CA LYS A 332 -18.15 13.30 6.22
C LYS A 332 -18.19 11.78 6.42
N PRO A 333 -17.13 11.17 6.97
CA PRO A 333 -17.18 9.79 7.41
C PRO A 333 -18.20 9.57 8.53
N ILE A 334 -18.70 8.35 8.63
CA ILE A 334 -19.65 7.91 9.67
C ILE A 334 -18.85 7.34 10.84
N LEU A 335 -19.20 7.75 12.06
CA LEU A 335 -18.74 7.15 13.31
C LEU A 335 -19.88 6.36 13.97
N GLN A 336 -19.63 5.11 14.33
CA GLN A 336 -20.58 4.29 15.08
C GLN A 336 -19.84 3.43 16.11
N ARG A 337 -20.40 3.31 17.31
CA ARG A 337 -19.93 2.34 18.30
C ARG A 337 -20.32 0.94 17.85
N PHE A 338 -19.44 -0.04 18.01
CA PHE A 338 -19.68 -1.42 17.62
C PHE A 338 -20.93 -1.99 18.31
N GLY A 339 -21.14 -1.67 19.59
CA GLY A 339 -22.35 -2.07 20.29
C GLY A 339 -23.63 -1.46 19.70
N ASP A 340 -23.58 -0.25 19.16
CA ASP A 340 -24.76 0.37 18.52
C ASP A 340 -25.04 -0.29 17.16
N LEU A 341 -24.00 -0.64 16.40
CA LEU A 341 -24.12 -1.42 15.16
C LEU A 341 -24.80 -2.78 15.41
N LYS A 342 -24.34 -3.56 16.40
CA LYS A 342 -24.96 -4.85 16.77
C LYS A 342 -26.44 -4.74 17.15
N ARG A 343 -26.87 -3.59 17.66
CA ARG A 343 -28.28 -3.33 18.03
C ARG A 343 -29.12 -2.76 16.89
N GLY A 344 -28.56 -2.61 15.70
CA GLY A 344 -29.24 -2.02 14.54
C GLY A 344 -29.66 -0.57 14.79
N ARG A 345 -28.82 0.22 15.46
CA ARG A 345 -29.13 1.63 15.73
C ARG A 345 -27.95 2.55 15.48
N ARG A 346 -28.24 3.78 15.09
CA ARG A 346 -27.23 4.84 14.99
C ARG A 346 -26.57 5.18 16.33
N SER A 347 -25.30 5.56 16.28
CA SER A 347 -24.66 6.26 17.39
C SER A 347 -25.03 7.75 17.39
N THR A 348 -24.83 8.39 18.55
CA THR A 348 -24.92 9.84 18.76
C THR A 348 -23.75 10.29 19.61
N TRP A 349 -23.41 11.58 19.61
CA TRP A 349 -22.34 12.09 20.47
C TRP A 349 -22.58 11.79 21.96
N ASN A 350 -23.82 11.92 22.44
CA ASN A 350 -24.18 11.54 23.82
C ASN A 350 -23.90 10.04 24.12
N ARG A 351 -24.03 9.16 23.12
CA ARG A 351 -23.68 7.74 23.27
C ARG A 351 -22.16 7.54 23.28
N VAL A 352 -21.45 8.17 22.35
CA VAL A 352 -19.98 8.11 22.26
C VAL A 352 -19.32 8.67 23.52
N GLN A 353 -19.80 9.80 24.07
CA GLN A 353 -19.26 10.42 25.29
C GLN A 353 -19.52 9.62 26.57
N LYS A 354 -20.36 8.57 26.53
CA LYS A 354 -20.55 7.64 27.65
C LYS A 354 -19.59 6.45 27.62
N SER A 355 -18.72 6.40 26.62
CA SER A 355 -17.66 5.40 26.48
C SER A 355 -16.35 5.92 27.06
N TYR A 356 -15.40 5.02 27.33
CA TYR A 356 -14.05 5.34 27.83
C TYR A 356 -13.05 5.57 26.69
N ILE A 357 -13.49 5.49 25.43
CA ILE A 357 -12.69 5.76 24.25
C ILE A 357 -13.07 7.14 23.70
N GLU A 358 -12.12 8.08 23.74
CA GLU A 358 -12.27 9.38 23.09
C GLU A 358 -11.87 9.28 21.61
N PRO A 359 -12.74 9.62 20.64
CA PRO A 359 -12.42 9.57 19.21
C PRO A 359 -11.20 10.41 18.83
N THR A 360 -10.19 9.84 18.17
CA THR A 360 -9.05 10.64 17.67
C THR A 360 -9.42 11.54 16.47
N MET A 361 -10.53 11.25 15.80
CA MET A 361 -11.07 12.07 14.71
C MET A 361 -12.52 12.48 15.01
N THR A 362 -12.72 13.78 15.22
CA THR A 362 -14.04 14.37 15.51
C THR A 362 -14.72 14.99 14.28
N ASN A 363 -14.01 15.12 13.15
CA ASN A 363 -14.59 15.58 11.88
C ASN A 363 -15.37 14.46 11.18
N VAL A 364 -16.40 13.96 11.85
CA VAL A 364 -17.24 12.80 11.46
C VAL A 364 -18.71 13.08 11.78
N VAL A 365 -19.60 12.23 11.31
CA VAL A 365 -21.01 12.21 11.73
C VAL A 365 -21.30 10.93 12.49
N CYS A 366 -21.78 11.05 13.73
CA CYS A 366 -22.33 9.90 14.45
C CYS A 366 -23.58 9.38 13.72
N GLY A 367 -23.50 8.16 13.17
CA GLY A 367 -24.51 7.65 12.24
C GLY A 367 -24.71 6.14 12.33
N ASP A 368 -25.28 5.58 11.27
CA ASP A 368 -25.52 4.16 11.12
C ASP A 368 -24.82 3.66 9.86
N ILE A 369 -23.74 2.88 10.05
CA ILE A 369 -22.94 2.31 8.98
C ILE A 369 -23.78 1.31 8.16
N ALA A 370 -24.82 0.71 8.76
CA ALA A 370 -25.68 -0.24 8.08
C ALA A 370 -26.50 0.39 6.92
N MET A 371 -26.66 1.71 6.92
CA MET A 371 -27.29 2.43 5.81
C MET A 371 -26.35 2.64 4.61
N ALA A 372 -25.05 2.39 4.77
CA ALA A 372 -24.03 2.73 3.80
C ALA A 372 -23.28 1.50 3.23
N LEU A 373 -23.06 0.48 4.05
CA LEU A 373 -22.37 -0.73 3.62
C LEU A 373 -23.36 -1.85 3.26
N PRO A 374 -23.08 -2.64 2.21
CA PRO A 374 -23.85 -3.83 1.87
C PRO A 374 -23.91 -4.84 3.02
N GLU A 375 -25.04 -5.54 3.17
CA GLU A 375 -25.27 -6.51 4.25
C GLU A 375 -24.14 -7.54 4.39
N ARG A 376 -23.67 -8.11 3.27
CA ARG A 376 -22.55 -9.05 3.27
C ARG A 376 -21.29 -8.49 3.94
N ILE A 377 -20.96 -7.22 3.69
CA ILE A 377 -19.82 -6.57 4.34
C ILE A 377 -20.12 -6.33 5.82
N LEU A 378 -21.34 -5.93 6.19
CA LEU A 378 -21.72 -5.74 7.60
C LEU A 378 -21.62 -7.05 8.40
N SER A 379 -22.19 -8.15 7.90
CA SER A 379 -22.09 -9.46 8.57
C SER A 379 -20.63 -9.88 8.71
N ASN A 380 -19.82 -9.69 7.66
CA ASN A 380 -18.39 -9.99 7.71
C ASN A 380 -17.63 -9.19 8.78
N LEU A 381 -17.95 -7.90 8.93
CA LEU A 381 -17.32 -7.03 9.92
C LEU A 381 -17.72 -7.43 11.36
N ILE A 382 -19.00 -7.75 11.58
CA ILE A 382 -19.52 -8.15 12.90
C ILE A 382 -18.92 -9.50 13.31
N GLU A 383 -19.08 -10.52 12.48
CA GLU A 383 -18.55 -11.87 12.75
C GLU A 383 -17.02 -11.86 12.86
N GLY A 384 -16.36 -11.08 12.00
CA GLY A 384 -14.91 -10.93 12.00
C GLY A 384 -14.40 -10.30 13.29
N LEU A 385 -15.00 -9.21 13.77
CA LEU A 385 -14.60 -8.57 15.02
C LEU A 385 -14.89 -9.43 16.24
N GLU A 386 -16.04 -10.11 16.28
CA GLU A 386 -16.37 -11.04 17.38
C GLU A 386 -15.40 -12.22 17.43
N THR A 387 -14.99 -12.73 16.27
CA THR A 387 -13.96 -13.78 16.18
C THR A 387 -12.59 -13.26 16.60
N LEU A 388 -12.20 -12.05 16.14
CA LEU A 388 -10.95 -11.40 16.55
C LEU A 388 -10.89 -11.18 18.07
N ASN A 389 -12.03 -10.93 18.72
CA ASN A 389 -12.11 -10.74 20.17
C ASN A 389 -11.72 -11.98 20.98
N LEU A 390 -11.72 -13.17 20.39
CA LEU A 390 -11.25 -14.40 21.04
C LEU A 390 -9.72 -14.42 21.22
N VAL A 391 -8.99 -13.63 20.41
CA VAL A 391 -7.52 -13.52 20.45
C VAL A 391 -7.03 -12.16 20.90
N VAL A 392 -7.84 -11.12 20.74
CA VAL A 392 -7.60 -9.76 21.26
C VAL A 392 -8.80 -9.36 22.12
N PRO A 393 -8.89 -9.85 23.37
CA PRO A 393 -10.02 -9.57 24.24
C PRO A 393 -10.22 -8.06 24.45
N GLY A 394 -11.42 -7.58 24.16
CA GLY A 394 -11.79 -6.17 24.26
C GLY A 394 -11.93 -5.45 22.92
N VAL A 395 -11.40 -6.02 21.83
CA VAL A 395 -11.49 -5.40 20.50
C VAL A 395 -12.94 -5.27 20.01
N ALA A 396 -13.84 -6.15 20.47
CA ALA A 396 -15.26 -6.15 20.14
C ALA A 396 -16.15 -5.62 21.29
N ASN A 397 -15.58 -4.83 22.21
CA ASN A 397 -16.35 -4.14 23.23
C ASN A 397 -17.41 -3.22 22.60
N ASP A 398 -18.49 -2.98 23.34
CA ASP A 398 -19.59 -2.14 22.85
C ASP A 398 -19.18 -0.69 22.57
N GLU A 399 -18.10 -0.23 23.19
CA GLU A 399 -17.52 1.09 23.00
C GLU A 399 -16.51 1.21 21.86
N THR A 400 -16.05 0.09 21.28
CA THR A 400 -15.16 0.09 20.11
C THR A 400 -15.73 1.01 19.04
N LEU A 401 -14.91 1.92 18.53
CA LEU A 401 -15.34 2.91 17.56
C LEU A 401 -15.05 2.41 16.14
N LEU A 402 -16.07 2.48 15.28
CA LEU A 402 -15.98 2.13 13.87
C LEU A 402 -16.16 3.39 13.02
N TYR A 403 -15.26 3.58 12.08
CA TYR A 403 -15.29 4.68 11.12
C TYR A 403 -15.46 4.13 9.71
N ALA A 404 -16.45 4.64 8.98
CA ALA A 404 -16.75 4.21 7.62
C ALA A 404 -16.84 5.38 6.63
N PRO A 405 -16.47 5.17 5.35
CA PRO A 405 -15.95 3.93 4.78
C PRO A 405 -14.41 3.88 4.81
N GLU A 406 -13.83 2.68 5.02
CA GLU A 406 -12.42 2.41 4.71
C GLU A 406 -12.37 1.51 3.46
N ILE A 407 -11.80 1.99 2.36
CA ILE A 407 -11.73 1.26 1.09
C ILE A 407 -10.28 1.22 0.60
N LYS A 408 -9.83 0.05 0.15
CA LYS A 408 -8.53 -0.11 -0.53
C LYS A 408 -8.76 -0.59 -1.96
N PHE A 409 -8.55 0.34 -2.90
CA PHE A 409 -8.54 0.06 -4.33
C PHE A 409 -7.25 -0.63 -4.72
N PHE A 410 -7.34 -1.68 -5.52
CA PHE A 410 -6.18 -2.37 -6.08
C PHE A 410 -5.88 -1.77 -7.45
N ALA A 411 -4.60 -1.63 -7.79
CA ALA A 411 -4.24 -1.19 -9.12
C ALA A 411 -4.65 -2.29 -10.11
N THR A 412 -5.05 -1.87 -11.31
CA THR A 412 -5.16 -2.76 -12.46
C THR A 412 -3.81 -3.43 -12.69
N GLN A 413 -3.80 -4.76 -12.71
CA GLN A 413 -2.58 -5.52 -12.95
C GLN A 413 -2.34 -5.60 -14.45
N ILE A 414 -1.13 -5.23 -14.87
CA ILE A 414 -0.65 -5.47 -16.23
C ILE A 414 -0.26 -6.95 -16.35
N GLU A 415 -0.73 -7.64 -17.38
CA GLU A 415 -0.35 -9.03 -17.62
C GLU A 415 1.12 -9.11 -18.07
N THR A 416 1.86 -10.05 -17.48
CA THR A 416 3.29 -10.26 -17.72
C THR A 416 3.66 -11.73 -17.70
N ASP A 417 4.87 -12.06 -18.16
CA ASP A 417 5.52 -13.32 -17.83
C ASP A 417 6.17 -13.29 -16.43
N ASN A 418 6.91 -14.36 -16.11
CA ASN A 418 7.60 -14.54 -14.82
C ASN A 418 8.76 -13.58 -14.60
N ASP A 419 9.28 -12.95 -15.66
CA ASP A 419 10.33 -11.94 -15.61
C ASP A 419 9.75 -10.51 -15.55
N LEU A 420 8.42 -10.39 -15.39
CA LEU A 420 7.66 -9.14 -15.48
C LEU A 420 7.78 -8.43 -16.85
N GLU A 421 8.06 -9.19 -17.91
CA GLU A 421 8.01 -8.70 -19.29
C GLU A 421 6.55 -8.71 -19.79
N THR A 422 6.13 -7.63 -20.42
CA THR A 422 4.79 -7.54 -21.05
C THR A 422 4.73 -8.29 -22.37
N SER A 423 3.58 -8.27 -23.05
CA SER A 423 3.46 -8.76 -24.43
C SER A 423 4.34 -8.00 -25.44
N ILE A 424 4.80 -6.79 -25.10
CA ILE A 424 5.77 -6.02 -25.90
C ILE A 424 7.18 -6.35 -25.43
N LYS A 425 7.99 -6.91 -26.33
CA LYS A 425 9.35 -7.36 -25.99
C LYS A 425 10.26 -6.20 -25.59
N GLY A 426 11.04 -6.40 -24.53
CA GLY A 426 11.88 -5.40 -23.87
C GLY A 426 11.12 -4.42 -22.97
N MET A 427 9.78 -4.48 -22.90
CA MET A 427 8.98 -3.65 -22.01
C MET A 427 8.62 -4.44 -20.75
N PHE A 428 9.16 -4.00 -19.62
CA PHE A 428 8.97 -4.59 -18.31
C PHE A 428 8.16 -3.67 -17.41
N VAL A 429 7.57 -4.23 -16.36
CA VAL A 429 6.86 -3.48 -15.32
C VAL A 429 7.38 -3.85 -13.93
N ALA A 430 7.28 -2.91 -12.97
CA ALA A 430 7.63 -3.16 -11.58
C ALA A 430 6.85 -2.25 -10.62
N GLY A 431 6.67 -2.70 -9.37
CA GLY A 431 6.06 -1.91 -8.30
C GLY A 431 4.52 -1.88 -8.28
N ASP A 432 3.97 -0.98 -7.45
CA ASP A 432 2.52 -0.90 -7.15
C ASP A 432 1.69 -0.40 -8.34
N GLY A 433 2.22 0.55 -9.13
CA GLY A 433 1.50 1.16 -10.25
C GLY A 433 0.95 0.14 -11.26
N PRO A 434 1.80 -0.77 -11.78
CA PRO A 434 1.38 -1.85 -12.69
C PRO A 434 0.66 -3.03 -12.01
N GLY A 435 0.38 -2.96 -10.70
CA GLY A 435 -0.35 -3.99 -9.95
C GLY A 435 0.46 -5.24 -9.58
N VAL A 436 1.79 -5.22 -9.69
CA VAL A 436 2.67 -6.38 -9.38
C VAL A 436 3.21 -6.38 -7.94
N ALA A 437 2.99 -5.30 -7.18
CA ALA A 437 3.36 -5.17 -5.77
C ALA A 437 2.32 -4.36 -4.98
N GLY A 438 2.38 -4.39 -3.65
CA GLY A 438 1.45 -3.68 -2.76
C GLY A 438 2.09 -3.02 -1.53
N ASN A 439 3.37 -3.25 -1.28
CA ASN A 439 4.12 -2.68 -0.16
C ASN A 439 5.55 -2.27 -0.59
N ILE A 440 6.25 -1.51 0.24
CA ILE A 440 7.58 -0.93 -0.07
C ILE A 440 8.60 -2.00 -0.45
N VAL A 441 8.72 -3.05 0.37
CA VAL A 441 9.70 -4.12 0.18
C VAL A 441 9.40 -4.90 -1.09
N SER A 442 8.15 -5.30 -1.30
CA SER A 442 7.76 -6.00 -2.53
C SER A 442 7.92 -5.14 -3.78
N ALA A 443 7.68 -3.83 -3.70
CA ALA A 443 7.91 -2.94 -4.84
C ALA A 443 9.39 -2.90 -5.19
N ALA A 444 10.27 -2.75 -4.20
CA ALA A 444 11.72 -2.86 -4.37
C ALA A 444 12.14 -4.22 -4.96
N ALA A 445 11.65 -5.32 -4.39
CA ALA A 445 11.90 -6.68 -4.86
C ALA A 445 11.49 -6.89 -6.32
N THR A 446 10.29 -6.43 -6.72
CA THR A 446 9.86 -6.51 -8.13
C THR A 446 10.73 -5.71 -9.08
N GLY A 447 11.45 -4.68 -8.61
CA GLY A 447 12.42 -3.96 -9.42
C GLY A 447 13.65 -4.79 -9.78
N LEU A 448 14.04 -5.75 -8.94
CA LEU A 448 15.19 -6.62 -9.17
C LEU A 448 14.92 -7.67 -10.26
N ILE A 449 13.66 -8.10 -10.43
CA ILE A 449 13.28 -9.15 -11.39
C ILE A 449 13.63 -8.76 -12.84
N PRO A 450 13.12 -7.65 -13.41
CA PRO A 450 13.46 -7.26 -14.78
C PRO A 450 14.92 -6.84 -14.91
N ALA A 451 15.52 -6.25 -13.88
CA ALA A 451 16.94 -5.89 -13.88
C ALA A 451 17.83 -7.13 -14.07
N LYS A 452 17.57 -8.21 -13.30
CA LYS A 452 18.25 -9.50 -13.45
C LYS A 452 18.02 -10.13 -14.81
N LYS A 453 16.81 -10.02 -15.36
CA LYS A 453 16.51 -10.54 -16.69
C LYS A 453 17.34 -9.82 -17.76
N ILE A 454 17.39 -8.49 -17.72
CA ILE A 454 18.12 -7.68 -18.70
C ILE A 454 19.62 -8.01 -18.69
N LEU A 455 20.24 -8.26 -17.53
CA LEU A 455 21.66 -8.61 -17.43
C LEU A 455 22.00 -10.04 -17.87
N LYS A 456 21.02 -10.93 -18.00
CA LYS A 456 21.24 -12.31 -18.47
C LYS A 456 21.25 -12.44 -20.00
N VAL A 457 20.85 -11.39 -20.72
CA VAL A 457 20.64 -11.40 -22.19
C VAL A 457 21.92 -11.07 -22.93
#